data_AF-A0A9W6GD66-F1
#
_entry.id   AF-A0A9W6GD66-F1
#
_cell.length_a   1.000
_cell.length_b   1.000
_cell.length_c   1.000
_cell.angle_alpha   90.00
_cell.angle_beta   90.00
_cell.angle_gamma   90.00
#
_symmetry.space_group_name_H-M   'P 1'
#
loop_
_entity.id
_entity.type
_entity.pdbx_description
1 polymer ?
#
loop_
_entity_poly.entity_id
_entity_poly.type
_entity_poly.pdbx_seq_one_letter_code
_entity_poly.pdbx_strand_id
1 'polypeptide(L)'
;MNRQLSELGLVEPRYYFGQFELKGTLDSFRDLREFADQYGGEIEVDHEAGSFYSRDSKVFTIIEIQGIKVYLCAFASEEDLEAHGL
;
A
#
# COMPACT_ATOMS: atom_id res chain seq x y z
N MET A 1 -16.07 15.49 0.09
CA MET A 1 -15.28 14.24 0.00
C MET A 1 -13.90 14.64 -0.51
N ASN A 2 -12.83 14.27 0.21
CA ASN A 2 -11.48 14.80 -0.01
C ASN A 2 -10.90 14.25 -1.32
N ARG A 3 -10.48 15.12 -2.25
CA ARG A 3 -10.07 14.72 -3.61
C ARG A 3 -8.92 13.72 -3.59
N GLN A 4 -7.93 13.93 -2.73
CA GLN A 4 -6.76 13.06 -2.54
C GLN A 4 -7.12 11.66 -2.02
N LEU A 5 -8.11 11.56 -1.11
CA LEU A 5 -8.58 10.25 -0.62
C LEU A 5 -9.48 9.53 -1.64
N SER A 6 -10.11 10.29 -2.53
CA SER A 6 -10.96 9.74 -3.59
C SER A 6 -10.13 9.12 -4.73
N GLU A 7 -8.87 9.56 -4.88
CA GLU A 7 -7.89 9.05 -5.86
C GLU A 7 -7.33 7.67 -5.46
N LEU A 8 -7.44 7.28 -4.19
CA LEU A 8 -6.98 5.99 -3.66
C LEU A 8 -7.89 4.80 -3.99
N GLY A 9 -9.00 5.01 -4.71
CA GLY A 9 -9.98 3.96 -5.02
C GLY A 9 -10.76 3.48 -3.79
N LEU A 10 -10.79 2.17 -3.56
CA LEU A 10 -11.46 1.53 -2.41
C LEU A 10 -10.58 1.66 -1.16
N VAL A 11 -10.93 2.60 -0.29
CA VAL A 11 -10.34 2.74 1.05
C VAL A 11 -11.34 2.29 2.13
N GLU A 12 -10.91 1.37 2.98
CA GLU A 12 -11.69 0.86 4.10
C GLU A 12 -11.19 1.48 5.41
N PRO A 13 -12.09 2.01 6.27
CA PRO A 13 -11.70 2.51 7.58
C PRO A 13 -11.32 1.34 8.51
N ARG A 14 -10.20 1.49 9.22
CA ARG A 14 -9.73 0.52 10.21
C ARG A 14 -9.41 1.21 11.53
N TYR A 15 -9.82 0.56 12.62
CA TYR A 15 -9.53 1.01 13.99
C TYR A 15 -8.64 -0.01 14.68
N TYR A 16 -7.44 0.39 15.10
CA TYR A 16 -6.50 -0.46 15.80
C TYR A 16 -5.88 0.28 16.98
N PHE A 17 -5.97 -0.30 18.19
CA PHE A 17 -5.46 0.30 19.44
C PHE A 17 -5.78 1.80 19.65
N GLY A 18 -6.97 2.25 19.23
CA GLY A 18 -7.40 3.65 19.38
C GLY A 18 -6.86 4.60 18.31
N GLN A 19 -6.13 4.12 17.31
CA GLN A 19 -5.74 4.87 16.12
C GLN A 19 -6.69 4.57 14.96
N PHE A 20 -7.05 5.63 14.23
CA PHE A 20 -7.82 5.55 12.99
C PHE A 20 -6.86 5.52 11.81
N GLU A 21 -7.02 4.51 10.95
CA GLU A 21 -6.24 4.34 9.74
C GLU A 21 -7.17 4.03 8.57
N LEU A 22 -6.74 4.38 7.37
CA LEU A 22 -7.41 3.94 6.14
C LEU A 22 -6.58 2.83 5.49
N LYS A 23 -7.23 1.75 5.07
CA LYS A 23 -6.60 0.70 4.28
C LYS A 23 -7.05 0.82 2.83
N GLY A 24 -6.13 1.06 1.91
CA GLY A 24 -6.37 1.00 0.47
C GLY A 24 -5.72 -0.22 -0.15
N THR A 25 -6.35 -0.78 -1.17
CA THR A 25 -5.72 -1.77 -2.06
C THR A 25 -5.58 -1.15 -3.43
N LEU A 26 -4.38 -1.23 -4.00
CA LEU A 26 -4.06 -0.71 -5.32
C LEU A 26 -3.94 -1.86 -6.32
N ASP A 27 -4.18 -1.55 -7.60
CA ASP A 27 -4.21 -2.53 -8.68
C ASP A 27 -2.81 -3.04 -9.04
N SER A 28 -1.77 -2.23 -8.82
CA SER A 28 -0.39 -2.60 -9.17
C SER A 28 0.66 -2.07 -8.20
N PHE A 29 1.83 -2.73 -8.20
CA PHE A 29 3.03 -2.24 -7.51
C PHE A 29 3.47 -0.86 -8.02
N ARG A 30 3.29 -0.59 -9.31
CA ARG A 30 3.61 0.72 -9.89
C ARG A 30 2.77 1.82 -9.24
N ASP A 31 1.46 1.61 -9.10
CA ASP A 31 0.59 2.60 -8.45
C ASP A 31 1.01 2.80 -6.99
N LEU A 32 1.33 1.71 -6.28
CA LEU A 32 1.86 1.78 -4.91
C LEU A 32 3.12 2.64 -4.83
N ARG A 33 4.02 2.51 -5.80
CA ARG A 33 5.25 3.30 -5.88
C ARG A 33 4.99 4.77 -6.15
N GLU A 34 4.09 5.08 -7.08
CA GLU A 34 3.71 6.46 -7.38
C GLU A 34 3.13 7.14 -6.12
N PHE A 35 2.29 6.45 -5.35
CA PHE A 35 1.79 6.96 -4.06
C PHE A 35 2.89 7.09 -2.99
N ALA A 36 3.76 6.08 -2.86
CA ALA A 36 4.87 6.13 -1.91
C ALA A 36 5.79 7.32 -2.18
N ASP A 37 6.21 7.50 -3.44
CA ASP A 37 7.10 8.60 -3.83
C ASP A 37 6.41 9.98 -3.67
N GLN A 38 5.11 10.08 -3.97
CA GLN A 38 4.35 11.34 -3.84
C GLN A 38 4.17 11.79 -2.37
N TYR A 39 3.97 10.84 -1.46
CA TYR A 39 3.64 11.13 -0.06
C TYR A 39 4.77 10.80 0.92
N GLY A 40 5.95 10.40 0.42
CA GLY A 40 7.13 10.07 1.23
C GLY A 40 6.98 8.77 2.02
N GLY A 41 6.22 7.80 1.50
CA GLY A 41 6.09 6.46 2.06
C GLY A 41 7.29 5.58 1.72
N GLU A 42 7.65 4.69 2.64
CA GLU A 42 8.61 3.61 2.39
C GLU A 42 7.85 2.35 2.00
N ILE A 43 8.36 1.59 1.03
CA ILE A 43 7.75 0.33 0.58
C ILE A 43 8.42 -0.83 1.29
N GLU A 44 7.60 -1.70 1.85
CA GLU A 44 8.01 -2.91 2.54
C GLU A 44 7.36 -4.14 1.88
N VAL A 45 8.07 -5.27 1.91
CA VAL A 45 7.57 -6.56 1.44
C VAL A 45 6.99 -7.33 2.64
N ASP A 46 5.73 -7.75 2.53
CA ASP A 46 5.04 -8.55 3.54
C ASP A 46 5.32 -10.04 3.28
N HIS A 47 6.44 -10.52 3.82
CA HIS A 47 6.89 -11.91 3.67
C HIS A 47 6.01 -12.93 4.40
N GLU A 48 5.13 -12.50 5.32
CA GLU A 48 4.20 -13.38 6.04
C GLU A 48 2.86 -13.54 5.30
N ALA A 49 2.50 -12.57 4.46
CA ALA A 49 1.29 -12.59 3.64
C ALA A 49 1.53 -13.14 2.23
N GLY A 50 2.44 -14.11 2.09
CA GLY A 50 2.49 -14.96 0.92
C GLY A 50 1.13 -15.62 0.74
N SER A 51 0.38 -15.19 -0.28
CA SER A 51 -0.85 -15.88 -0.64
C SER A 51 -0.45 -17.29 -1.04
N PHE A 52 -0.97 -18.30 -0.34
CA PHE A 52 -0.83 -19.71 -0.71
C PHE A 52 -1.23 -19.99 -2.18
N TYR A 53 -1.86 -19.02 -2.85
CA TYR A 53 -2.45 -19.12 -4.19
C TYR A 53 -1.82 -18.21 -5.26
N SER A 54 -0.87 -17.32 -4.93
CA SER A 54 -0.17 -16.49 -5.94
C SER A 54 1.34 -16.50 -5.71
N ARG A 55 2.11 -16.59 -6.80
CA ARG A 55 3.57 -16.37 -6.78
C ARG A 55 3.94 -14.92 -6.44
N ASP A 56 2.95 -14.05 -6.38
CA ASP A 56 3.14 -12.62 -6.13
C ASP A 56 3.26 -12.36 -4.63
N SER A 57 4.30 -11.61 -4.28
CA SER A 57 4.53 -11.10 -2.95
C SER A 57 3.63 -9.91 -2.69
N LYS A 58 3.06 -9.85 -1.48
CA LYS A 58 2.33 -8.68 -1.05
C LYS A 58 3.34 -7.60 -0.64
N VAL A 59 3.16 -6.39 -1.16
CA VAL A 59 3.93 -5.21 -0.78
C VAL A 59 3.00 -4.16 -0.20
N PHE A 60 3.54 -3.32 0.67
CA PHE A 60 2.78 -2.25 1.28
C PHE A 60 3.60 -1.00 1.54
N THR A 61 2.92 0.12 1.73
CA THR A 61 3.49 1.36 2.24
C THR A 61 2.51 2.02 3.20
N ILE A 62 3.04 2.85 4.10
CA ILE A 62 2.23 3.69 4.98
C ILE A 62 2.53 5.14 4.62
N ILE A 63 1.50 5.88 4.23
CA ILE A 63 1.58 7.31 3.92
C ILE A 63 0.69 8.11 4.87
N GLU A 64 0.94 9.40 5.02
CA GLU A 64 0.08 10.30 5.78
C GLU A 64 -0.58 11.33 4.87
N ILE A 65 -1.92 11.36 4.87
CA ILE A 65 -2.72 12.34 4.13
C ILE A 65 -3.51 13.16 5.14
N GLN A 66 -3.13 14.43 5.30
CA GLN A 66 -3.82 15.39 6.18
C GLN A 66 -3.95 14.89 7.64
N GLY A 67 -2.89 14.27 8.18
CA GLY A 67 -2.89 13.73 9.55
C GLY A 67 -3.55 12.37 9.70
N ILE A 68 -4.00 11.74 8.60
CA ILE A 68 -4.58 10.39 8.59
C ILE A 68 -3.55 9.43 8.00
N LYS A 69 -3.21 8.38 8.76
CA LYS A 69 -2.38 7.28 8.26
C LYS A 69 -3.17 6.43 7.28
N VAL A 70 -2.58 6.17 6.13
CA VAL A 70 -3.15 5.33 5.07
C VAL A 70 -2.18 4.19 4.79
N TYR A 71 -2.63 2.97 5.06
CA TYR A 71 -1.95 1.74 4.70
C TYR A 71 -2.38 1.35 3.29
N LEU A 72 -1.44 1.32 2.35
CA LEU A 72 -1.68 0.90 0.98
C LEU A 72 -0.99 -0.42 0.73
N CYS A 73 -1.65 -1.36 0.06
CA CYS A 73 -1.02 -2.59 -0.39
C CYS A 73 -1.31 -2.90 -1.85
N ALA A 74 -0.35 -3.56 -2.48
CA ALA A 74 -0.45 -4.13 -3.82
C ALA A 74 0.23 -5.51 -3.83
N PHE A 75 0.13 -6.21 -4.95
CA PHE A 75 0.88 -7.44 -5.20
C PHE A 75 1.92 -7.19 -6.29
N ALA A 76 3.09 -7.79 -6.13
CA ALA A 76 4.21 -7.67 -7.05
C ALA A 76 4.82 -9.04 -7.30
N SER A 77 5.25 -9.29 -8.54
CA SER A 77 6.03 -10.48 -8.85
C SER A 77 7.45 -10.38 -8.25
N GLU A 78 8.11 -11.49 -8.01
CA GLU A 78 9.52 -11.47 -7.56
C GLU A 78 10.44 -10.73 -8.55
N GLU A 79 10.19 -10.87 -9.86
CA GLU A 79 10.94 -10.16 -10.90
C GLU A 79 10.80 -8.63 -10.78
N ASP A 80 9.60 -8.13 -10.46
CA ASP A 80 9.36 -6.70 -10.24
C ASP A 80 10.03 -6.19 -8.95
N LEU A 81 10.08 -7.01 -7.89
CA LEU A 81 10.78 -6.63 -6.66
C LEU A 81 12.29 -6.51 -6.89
N GLU A 82 12.89 -7.52 -7.54
CA GLU A 82 14.32 -7.52 -7.86
C GLU A 82 14.71 -6.34 -8.75
N ALA A 83 13.92 -6.01 -9.77
CA ALA A 83 14.17 -4.89 -10.68
C ALA A 83 14.16 -3.53 -9.97
N HIS A 84 13.49 -3.44 -8.83
CA HIS A 84 13.36 -2.23 -8.03
C HIS A 84 14.21 -2.24 -6.75
N GLY A 85 15.03 -3.27 -6.55
CA GLY A 85 15.94 -3.42 -5.42
C GLY A 85 15.23 -3.64 -4.08
N LEU A 86 14.05 -4.27 -4.12
CA LEU A 86 13.24 -4.65 -2.95
C LEU A 86 13.35 -6.14 -2.66
#